data_AF-A0A1D8JK00-F1
#
_entry.id   AF-A0A1D8JK00-F1
#
_cell.length_a   1.000
_cell.length_b   1.000
_cell.length_c   1.000
_cell.angle_alpha   90.00
_cell.angle_beta   90.00
_cell.angle_gamma   90.00
#
_symmetry.space_group_name_H-M   'P 1'
#
loop_
_entity.id
_entity.type
_entity.pdbx_description
1 polymer ?
#
loop_
_entity_poly.entity_id
_entity_poly.type
_entity_poly.pdbx_seq_one_letter_code
_entity_poly.pdbx_strand_id
1 'polypeptide(L)'
;MISKYNLTSYGLAELVKEGLPHYKSGKVRYFPKSEVDAWMASQQKEIDMLKTGMKINNNTLAKTFKCSTQGGMRRSHKTNTLVLIAKPTNEVYIDRWENDILHYTGMGQIGDQKLKGNQNITLFESNTNNIDIHLFEVLKPNEYTYMGKVRLAYQPYQVVEKDSQNNSRYVWKFPLRLIGD
;
A
#
# COMPACT_ATOMS: atom_id res chain seq x y z
N MET A 1 -4.01 20.88 -6.97
CA MET A 1 -5.05 20.65 -5.93
C MET A 1 -5.27 19.17 -5.65
N ILE A 2 -5.42 18.29 -6.65
CA ILE A 2 -5.43 16.81 -6.46
C ILE A 2 -4.02 16.20 -6.26
N SER A 3 -2.95 16.96 -6.51
CA SER A 3 -1.56 16.48 -6.41
C SER A 3 -1.22 15.79 -5.08
N LYS A 4 -1.87 16.18 -3.98
CA LYS A 4 -1.75 15.53 -2.67
C LYS A 4 -2.02 14.02 -2.73
N TYR A 5 -2.94 13.58 -3.58
CA TYR A 5 -3.39 12.18 -3.67
C TYR A 5 -2.56 11.33 -4.66
N ASN A 6 -1.53 11.93 -5.26
CA ASN A 6 -0.61 11.27 -6.19
C ASN A 6 -1.32 10.40 -7.25
N LEU A 7 -2.37 10.96 -7.86
CA LEU A 7 -3.22 10.25 -8.82
C LEU A 7 -2.67 10.37 -10.23
N THR A 8 -2.67 9.25 -10.96
CA THR A 8 -2.50 9.26 -12.42
C THR A 8 -3.77 9.82 -13.08
N SER A 9 -3.68 10.19 -14.36
CA SER A 9 -4.85 10.60 -15.16
C SER A 9 -5.95 9.53 -15.17
N TYR A 10 -5.55 8.25 -15.27
CA TYR A 10 -6.45 7.12 -15.17
C TYR A 10 -7.08 7.00 -13.78
N GLY A 11 -6.27 7.08 -12.71
CA GLY A 11 -6.77 7.02 -11.33
C GLY A 11 -7.79 8.13 -11.05
N LEU A 12 -7.52 9.36 -11.51
CA LEU A 12 -8.47 10.47 -11.39
C LEU A 12 -9.78 10.21 -12.16
N ALA A 13 -9.69 9.65 -13.37
CA ALA A 13 -10.88 9.34 -14.16
C ALA A 13 -11.78 8.30 -13.47
N GLU A 14 -11.19 7.28 -12.85
CA GLU A 14 -11.94 6.28 -12.08
C GLU A 14 -12.61 6.91 -10.86
N LEU A 15 -11.92 7.72 -10.06
CA LEU A 15 -12.54 8.39 -8.90
C LEU A 15 -13.70 9.30 -9.31
N VAL A 16 -13.60 9.98 -10.46
CA VAL A 16 -14.71 10.79 -10.97
C VAL A 16 -15.93 9.94 -11.32
N LYS A 17 -15.75 8.76 -11.92
CA LYS A 17 -16.88 7.84 -12.19
C LYS A 17 -17.56 7.38 -10.90
N GLU A 18 -16.80 7.29 -9.82
CA GLU A 18 -17.28 6.88 -8.50
C GLU A 18 -17.80 8.03 -7.63
N GLY A 19 -17.93 9.24 -8.19
CA GLY A 19 -18.56 10.37 -7.51
C GLY A 19 -17.61 11.31 -6.77
N LEU A 20 -16.31 11.33 -7.11
CA LEU A 20 -15.40 12.37 -6.64
C LEU A 20 -15.97 13.76 -6.97
N PRO A 21 -16.11 14.67 -5.98
CA PRO A 21 -16.66 16.00 -6.17
C PRO A 21 -15.88 16.79 -7.23
N HIS A 22 -16.59 17.22 -8.26
CA HIS A 22 -16.03 18.01 -9.33
C HIS A 22 -17.11 18.85 -10.03
N TYR A 23 -16.67 19.96 -10.59
CA TYR A 23 -17.50 20.88 -11.37
C TYR A 23 -16.91 21.07 -12.76
N LYS A 24 -17.76 21.36 -13.75
CA LYS A 24 -17.32 21.60 -15.12
C LYS A 24 -17.54 23.06 -15.49
N SER A 25 -16.52 23.67 -16.10
CA SER A 25 -16.63 24.93 -16.82
C SER A 25 -16.04 24.72 -18.21
N GLY A 26 -16.92 24.54 -19.20
CA GLY A 26 -16.54 24.07 -20.54
C GLY A 26 -15.83 22.71 -20.49
N LYS A 27 -14.60 22.65 -21.03
CA LYS A 27 -13.75 21.44 -21.04
C LYS A 27 -12.95 21.25 -19.75
N VAL A 28 -12.90 22.25 -18.87
CA VAL A 28 -12.09 22.22 -17.65
C VAL A 28 -12.90 21.62 -16.51
N ARG A 29 -12.28 20.71 -15.75
CA ARG A 29 -12.82 20.21 -14.48
C ARG A 29 -12.15 20.94 -13.31
N TYR A 30 -12.97 21.40 -12.40
CA TYR A 30 -12.56 21.96 -11.11
C TYR A 30 -12.87 20.96 -10.00
N PHE A 31 -11.96 20.87 -9.02
CA PHE A 31 -12.03 19.93 -7.90
C PHE A 31 -11.86 20.72 -6.60
N PRO A 32 -12.95 21.10 -5.93
CA PRO A 32 -12.89 21.86 -4.68
C PRO A 32 -12.20 21.05 -3.60
N LYS A 33 -11.12 21.60 -3.03
CA LYS A 33 -10.25 20.88 -2.10
C LYS A 33 -11.01 20.34 -0.89
N SER A 34 -11.85 21.14 -0.24
CA SER A 34 -12.59 20.74 0.96
C SER A 34 -13.55 19.57 0.69
N GLU A 35 -14.27 19.63 -0.42
CA GLU A 35 -15.20 18.56 -0.83
C GLU A 35 -14.46 17.29 -1.21
N VAL A 36 -13.36 17.40 -1.96
CA VAL A 36 -12.50 16.26 -2.29
C VAL A 36 -11.92 15.64 -1.02
N ASP A 37 -11.37 16.46 -0.11
CA ASP A 37 -10.79 15.98 1.14
C ASP A 37 -11.85 15.27 2.01
N ALA A 38 -13.05 15.84 2.13
CA ALA A 38 -14.16 15.21 2.84
C ALA A 38 -14.62 13.91 2.17
N TRP A 39 -14.70 13.87 0.84
CA TRP A 39 -15.06 12.66 0.10
C TRP A 39 -14.01 11.57 0.28
N MET A 40 -12.72 11.90 0.15
CA MET A 40 -11.60 10.96 0.35
C MET A 40 -11.60 10.41 1.79
N ALA A 41 -11.79 11.26 2.80
CA ALA A 41 -11.92 10.83 4.19
C ALA A 41 -13.12 9.89 4.37
N SER A 42 -14.26 10.18 3.72
CA SER A 42 -15.43 9.30 3.78
C SER A 42 -15.16 7.92 3.17
N GLN A 43 -14.18 7.80 2.27
CA GLN A 43 -13.80 6.50 1.70
C GLN A 43 -13.05 5.61 2.68
N GLN A 44 -12.50 6.13 3.78
CA GLN A 44 -11.70 5.40 4.77
C GLN A 44 -12.47 4.99 6.03
N LYS A 45 -13.78 5.30 6.15
CA LYS A 45 -14.57 5.03 7.37
C LYS A 45 -14.48 3.60 7.91
N GLU A 46 -14.43 2.60 7.04
CA GLU A 46 -14.29 1.19 7.45
C GLU A 46 -12.87 0.87 7.96
N ILE A 47 -11.85 1.56 7.44
CA ILE A 47 -10.46 1.42 7.87
C ILE A 47 -10.32 1.94 9.31
N ASP A 48 -10.99 3.04 9.64
CA ASP A 48 -10.97 3.66 10.98
C ASP A 48 -11.52 2.72 12.08
N MET A 49 -12.31 1.72 11.69
CA MET A 49 -12.85 0.70 12.59
C MET A 49 -11.86 -0.43 12.90
N LEU A 50 -10.79 -0.58 12.13
CA LEU A 50 -9.80 -1.62 12.34
C LEU A 50 -8.96 -1.33 13.58
N LYS A 51 -8.72 -2.37 14.38
CA LYS A 51 -7.86 -2.35 15.56
C LYS A 51 -6.73 -3.35 15.40
N THR A 52 -5.55 -3.01 15.91
CA THR A 52 -4.40 -3.92 15.91
C THR A 52 -4.78 -5.27 16.52
N GLY A 53 -4.36 -6.36 15.87
CA GLY A 53 -4.72 -7.73 16.22
C GLY A 53 -6.04 -8.23 15.63
N MET A 54 -6.86 -7.36 15.03
CA MET A 54 -8.10 -7.76 14.37
C MET A 54 -7.81 -8.66 13.18
N LYS A 55 -8.52 -9.80 13.11
CA LYS A 55 -8.38 -10.79 12.04
C LYS A 55 -9.53 -10.66 11.07
N ILE A 56 -9.21 -10.49 9.79
CA ILE A 56 -10.20 -10.43 8.70
C ILE A 56 -9.80 -11.38 7.56
N ASN A 57 -10.75 -11.72 6.70
CA ASN A 57 -10.47 -12.51 5.50
C ASN A 57 -10.10 -11.61 4.30
N ASN A 58 -9.63 -12.22 3.21
CA ASN A 58 -9.18 -11.51 2.02
C ASN A 58 -10.28 -10.63 1.39
N ASN A 59 -11.52 -11.10 1.41
CA ASN A 59 -12.65 -10.38 0.83
C ASN A 59 -13.03 -9.15 1.67
N THR A 60 -13.02 -9.28 2.99
CA THR A 60 -13.24 -8.15 3.90
C THR A 60 -12.12 -7.12 3.73
N LEU A 61 -10.85 -7.55 3.71
CA LEU A 61 -9.71 -6.64 3.46
C LEU A 61 -9.89 -5.89 2.13
N ALA A 62 -10.15 -6.60 1.04
CA ALA A 62 -10.30 -5.99 -0.27
C ALA A 62 -11.47 -5.00 -0.33
N LYS A 63 -12.59 -5.29 0.35
CA LYS A 63 -13.74 -4.38 0.47
C LYS A 63 -13.39 -3.14 1.30
N THR A 64 -12.83 -3.32 2.49
CA THR A 64 -12.49 -2.24 3.43
C THR A 64 -11.46 -1.27 2.82
N PHE A 65 -10.41 -1.79 2.18
CA PHE A 65 -9.38 -0.95 1.57
C PHE A 65 -9.66 -0.56 0.12
N LYS A 66 -10.67 -1.17 -0.51
CA LYS A 66 -11.03 -0.96 -1.92
C LYS A 66 -9.83 -1.23 -2.84
N CYS A 67 -9.16 -2.35 -2.61
CA CYS A 67 -7.94 -2.77 -3.30
C CYS A 67 -8.09 -4.18 -3.91
N SER A 68 -7.07 -4.60 -4.68
CA SER A 68 -7.02 -5.97 -5.22
C SER A 68 -7.05 -7.05 -4.13
N THR A 69 -7.54 -8.24 -4.46
CA THR A 69 -7.49 -9.45 -3.62
C THR A 69 -6.15 -10.20 -3.73
N GLN A 70 -5.26 -9.77 -4.62
CA GLN A 70 -4.01 -10.45 -4.96
C GLN A 70 -2.78 -9.54 -4.76
N GLY A 71 -1.63 -10.17 -4.54
CA GLY A 71 -0.34 -9.50 -4.36
C GLY A 71 0.00 -9.18 -2.90
N GLY A 72 1.29 -8.94 -2.66
CA GLY A 72 1.83 -8.50 -1.36
C GLY A 72 1.63 -7.01 -1.12
N MET A 73 1.76 -6.19 -2.16
CA MET A 73 1.49 -4.75 -2.15
C MET A 73 0.17 -4.48 -2.89
N ARG A 74 -0.77 -3.81 -2.24
CA ARG A 74 -2.12 -3.57 -2.77
C ARG A 74 -2.51 -2.09 -2.63
N ARG A 75 -2.19 -1.32 -3.67
CA ARG A 75 -2.55 0.11 -3.77
C ARG A 75 -4.05 0.30 -4.01
N SER A 76 -4.66 1.25 -3.31
CA SER A 76 -6.00 1.77 -3.63
C SER A 76 -5.99 3.29 -3.77
N HIS A 77 -6.24 3.79 -4.97
CA HIS A 77 -6.41 5.23 -5.21
C HIS A 77 -7.62 5.83 -4.48
N LYS A 78 -8.66 5.01 -4.24
CA LYS A 78 -9.92 5.44 -3.64
C LYS A 78 -9.83 5.70 -2.15
N THR A 79 -9.12 4.84 -1.43
CA THR A 79 -8.83 5.08 0.00
C THR A 79 -7.51 5.85 0.18
N ASN A 80 -6.77 6.10 -0.90
CA ASN A 80 -5.42 6.67 -0.85
C ASN A 80 -4.46 5.90 0.08
N THR A 81 -4.58 4.57 0.13
CA THR A 81 -3.74 3.70 0.95
C THR A 81 -2.92 2.71 0.13
N LEU A 82 -1.85 2.19 0.71
CA LEU A 82 -1.14 0.99 0.26
C LEU A 82 -1.20 -0.06 1.37
N VAL A 83 -1.81 -1.21 1.06
CA VAL A 83 -1.83 -2.35 1.99
C VAL A 83 -0.65 -3.27 1.70
N LEU A 84 0.11 -3.59 2.74
CA LEU A 84 1.20 -4.55 2.72
C LEU A 84 0.77 -5.84 3.40
N ILE A 85 0.99 -6.97 2.72
CA ILE A 85 0.74 -8.31 3.24
C ILE A 85 2.11 -8.95 3.48
N ALA A 86 2.50 -9.05 4.75
CA ALA A 86 3.69 -9.77 5.17
C ALA A 86 3.33 -11.24 5.45
N LYS A 87 4.21 -12.14 5.00
CA LYS A 87 4.05 -13.59 5.16
C LYS A 87 5.32 -14.16 5.81
N PRO A 88 5.41 -14.20 7.15
CA PRO A 88 6.61 -14.63 7.86
C PRO A 88 7.06 -16.06 7.52
N THR A 89 6.14 -16.91 7.05
CA THR A 89 6.39 -18.33 6.78
C THR A 89 6.67 -18.65 5.31
N ASN A 90 6.92 -17.66 4.44
CA ASN A 90 7.09 -17.90 3.00
C ASN A 90 8.57 -17.93 2.60
N GLU A 91 9.04 -19.05 2.04
CA GLU A 91 10.46 -19.26 1.67
C GLU A 91 10.97 -18.29 0.59
N VAL A 92 10.07 -17.74 -0.25
CA VAL A 92 10.42 -16.84 -1.36
C VAL A 92 10.56 -15.38 -0.92
N TYR A 93 9.95 -15.00 0.20
CA TYR A 93 9.97 -13.62 0.70
C TYR A 93 10.37 -13.63 2.17
N ILE A 94 11.63 -13.31 2.40
CA ILE A 94 12.22 -13.28 3.73
C ILE A 94 11.89 -11.92 4.36
N ASP A 95 10.63 -11.75 4.75
CA ASP A 95 10.21 -10.65 5.61
C ASP A 95 10.61 -10.99 7.05
N ARG A 96 11.42 -10.15 7.69
CA ARG A 96 11.90 -10.40 9.06
C ARG A 96 11.70 -9.19 9.94
N TRP A 97 11.28 -9.47 11.17
CA TRP A 97 11.32 -8.49 12.24
C TRP A 97 12.70 -8.53 12.90
N GLU A 98 13.37 -7.38 12.94
CA GLU A 98 14.62 -7.17 13.64
C GLU A 98 14.49 -5.87 14.45
N ASN A 99 14.58 -5.96 15.78
CA ASN A 99 14.48 -4.81 16.69
C ASN A 99 13.26 -3.90 16.39
N ASP A 100 12.06 -4.49 16.30
CA ASP A 100 10.80 -3.81 15.99
C ASP A 100 10.72 -3.16 14.59
N ILE A 101 11.62 -3.54 13.69
CA ILE A 101 11.61 -3.12 12.29
C ILE A 101 11.34 -4.33 11.41
N LEU A 102 10.29 -4.25 10.60
CA LEU A 102 9.98 -5.22 9.56
C LEU A 102 10.77 -4.89 8.30
N HIS A 103 11.64 -5.79 7.88
CA HIS A 103 12.35 -5.70 6.61
C HIS A 103 11.50 -6.31 5.50
N TYR A 104 10.56 -5.53 4.99
CA TYR A 104 9.58 -5.96 3.98
C TYR A 104 10.23 -6.09 2.60
N THR A 105 9.96 -7.19 1.91
CA THR A 105 10.53 -7.45 0.59
C THR A 105 9.71 -6.80 -0.53
N GLY A 106 10.39 -6.12 -1.46
CA GLY A 106 9.78 -5.46 -2.60
C GLY A 106 9.02 -6.40 -3.55
N MET A 107 8.22 -5.81 -4.44
CA MET A 107 7.52 -6.49 -5.51
C MET A 107 8.47 -6.89 -6.66
N GLY A 108 8.17 -8.05 -7.27
CA GLY A 108 8.89 -8.64 -8.39
C GLY A 108 9.53 -9.95 -7.96
N GLN A 109 9.26 -11.04 -8.69
CA GLN A 109 9.67 -12.40 -8.29
C GLN A 109 10.88 -12.94 -9.06
N ILE A 110 11.12 -12.43 -10.26
CA ILE A 110 12.12 -12.94 -11.20
C ILE A 110 13.00 -11.77 -11.64
N GLY A 111 14.32 -12.00 -11.61
CA GLY A 111 15.32 -10.99 -11.91
C GLY A 111 15.32 -9.79 -10.96
N ASP A 112 16.16 -8.81 -11.28
CA ASP A 112 16.37 -7.63 -10.45
C ASP A 112 15.08 -6.83 -10.27
N GLN A 113 14.78 -6.50 -9.01
CA GLN A 113 13.62 -5.70 -8.69
C GLN A 113 13.82 -4.26 -9.15
N LYS A 114 12.81 -3.76 -9.86
CA LYS A 114 12.74 -2.37 -10.29
C LYS A 114 12.05 -1.54 -9.22
N LEU A 115 12.57 -0.33 -9.01
CA LEU A 115 11.93 0.67 -8.16
C LEU A 115 10.76 1.35 -8.89
N LYS A 116 11.00 1.84 -10.11
CA LYS A 116 10.00 2.52 -10.94
C LYS A 116 9.21 1.53 -11.80
N GLY A 117 7.94 1.86 -12.05
CA GLY A 117 7.04 1.08 -12.91
C GLY A 117 6.18 0.02 -12.18
N ASN A 118 6.30 -0.09 -10.85
CA ASN A 118 5.46 -0.93 -10.00
C ASN A 118 5.20 -0.25 -8.65
N GLN A 119 4.65 -0.97 -7.67
CA GLN A 119 4.30 -0.40 -6.36
C GLN A 119 5.51 -0.12 -5.44
N ASN A 120 6.72 -0.57 -5.79
CA ASN A 120 7.92 -0.30 -5.00
C ASN A 120 8.18 1.21 -4.88
N ILE A 121 7.98 1.99 -5.93
CA ILE A 121 8.12 3.45 -5.88
C ILE A 121 7.16 4.08 -4.87
N THR A 122 5.93 3.57 -4.78
CA THR A 122 4.94 4.07 -3.82
C THR A 122 5.40 3.86 -2.38
N LEU A 123 5.96 2.69 -2.08
CA LEU A 123 6.46 2.42 -0.74
C LEU A 123 7.76 3.21 -0.45
N PHE A 124 8.63 3.33 -1.45
CA PHE A 124 9.88 4.08 -1.35
C PHE A 124 9.65 5.57 -1.03
N GLU A 125 8.65 6.18 -1.66
CA GLU A 125 8.30 7.59 -1.46
C GLU A 125 7.25 7.79 -0.35
N SER A 126 6.91 6.76 0.43
CA SER A 126 5.78 6.77 1.37
C SER A 126 5.85 7.87 2.43
N ASN A 127 7.06 8.29 2.82
CA ASN A 127 7.24 9.39 3.78
C ASN A 127 6.86 10.77 3.21
N THR A 128 6.72 10.92 1.88
CA THR A 128 6.50 12.22 1.23
C THR A 128 5.31 12.24 0.27
N ASN A 129 4.79 11.07 -0.14
CA ASN A 129 3.73 10.98 -1.14
C ASN A 129 2.29 10.99 -0.57
N ASN A 130 2.13 11.16 0.75
CA ASN A 130 0.85 11.22 1.47
C ASN A 130 -0.04 9.98 1.29
N ILE A 131 0.55 8.80 1.07
CA ILE A 131 -0.17 7.52 0.99
C ILE A 131 -0.01 6.81 2.33
N ASP A 132 -1.13 6.51 2.98
CA ASP A 132 -1.10 5.75 4.23
C ASP A 132 -0.75 4.29 3.96
N ILE A 133 0.23 3.77 4.70
CA ILE A 133 0.70 2.39 4.56
C ILE A 133 0.13 1.57 5.72
N HIS A 134 -0.60 0.50 5.39
CA HIS A 134 -1.23 -0.39 6.36
C HIS A 134 -0.62 -1.78 6.25
N LEU A 135 -0.29 -2.39 7.39
CA LEU A 135 0.34 -3.70 7.44
C LEU A 135 -0.65 -4.77 7.92
N PHE A 136 -0.66 -5.89 7.21
CA PHE A 136 -1.28 -7.15 7.63
C PHE A 136 -0.25 -8.27 7.65
N GLU A 137 -0.36 -9.15 8.62
CA GLU A 137 0.37 -10.41 8.67
C GLU A 137 -0.55 -11.60 8.41
N VAL A 138 -0.04 -12.56 7.64
CA VAL A 138 -0.76 -13.79 7.29
C VAL A 138 0.06 -14.98 7.75
N LEU A 139 -0.35 -15.55 8.89
CA LEU A 139 0.23 -16.79 9.44
C LEU A 139 -0.53 -18.04 8.98
N LYS A 140 -1.82 -17.89 8.66
CA LYS A 140 -2.70 -18.96 8.17
C LYS A 140 -3.37 -18.53 6.87
N PRO A 141 -3.61 -19.44 5.92
CA PRO A 141 -4.34 -19.11 4.70
C PRO A 141 -5.66 -18.39 5.01
N ASN A 142 -5.90 -17.28 4.33
CA ASN A 142 -7.11 -16.45 4.44
C ASN A 142 -7.37 -15.80 5.81
N GLU A 143 -6.40 -15.80 6.74
CA GLU A 143 -6.47 -15.08 8.01
C GLU A 143 -5.46 -13.92 8.00
N TYR A 144 -5.96 -12.70 7.83
CA TYR A 144 -5.17 -11.48 7.75
C TYR A 144 -5.28 -10.73 9.08
N THR A 145 -4.20 -10.71 9.85
CA THR A 145 -4.12 -9.98 11.12
C THR A 145 -3.66 -8.56 10.86
N TYR A 146 -4.49 -7.57 11.21
CA TYR A 146 -4.14 -6.16 11.06
C TYR A 146 -3.12 -5.75 12.11
N MET A 147 -1.98 -5.22 11.68
CA MET A 147 -0.90 -4.79 12.58
C MET A 147 -0.95 -3.30 12.89
N GLY A 148 -1.50 -2.49 11.98
CA GLY A 148 -1.58 -1.03 12.13
C GLY A 148 -1.03 -0.28 10.93
N LYS A 149 -0.94 1.05 11.07
CA LYS A 149 -0.22 1.91 10.13
C LYS A 149 1.27 1.77 10.33
N VAL A 150 2.02 1.79 9.24
CA VAL A 150 3.49 1.72 9.24
C VAL A 150 4.09 2.89 8.45
N ARG A 151 5.35 3.17 8.72
CA ARG A 151 6.17 4.12 7.94
C ARG A 151 7.56 3.55 7.72
N LEU A 152 8.29 4.08 6.75
CA LEU A 152 9.71 3.76 6.59
C LEU A 152 10.47 4.18 7.85
N ALA A 153 11.17 3.23 8.45
CA ALA A 153 12.04 3.46 9.60
C ALA A 153 13.32 4.19 9.17
N TYR A 154 13.85 3.85 7.99
CA TYR A 154 15.01 4.47 7.34
C TYR A 154 14.99 4.19 5.82
N GLN A 155 16.05 4.59 5.12
CA GLN A 155 16.17 4.46 3.67
C GLN A 155 16.04 2.99 3.21
N PRO A 156 15.15 2.67 2.25
CA PRO A 156 15.15 1.37 1.60
C PRO A 156 16.49 1.07 0.93
N TYR A 157 16.86 -0.21 0.89
CA TYR A 157 18.16 -0.66 0.38
C TYR A 157 18.01 -1.93 -0.45
N GLN A 158 19.06 -2.31 -1.17
CA GLN A 158 19.08 -3.54 -1.97
C GLN A 158 19.99 -4.60 -1.35
N VAL A 159 19.60 -5.85 -1.49
CA VAL A 159 20.38 -7.04 -1.14
C VAL A 159 20.40 -8.02 -2.30
N VAL A 160 21.38 -8.91 -2.35
CA VAL A 160 21.39 -10.02 -3.30
C VAL A 160 20.71 -11.23 -2.65
N GLU A 161 19.60 -11.67 -3.24
CA GLU A 161 18.85 -12.87 -2.82
C GLU A 161 18.57 -13.76 -4.03
N LYS A 162 18.08 -14.97 -3.77
CA LYS A 162 17.59 -15.85 -4.81
C LYS A 162 16.20 -15.40 -5.29
N ASP A 163 15.97 -15.47 -6.58
CA ASP A 163 14.66 -15.29 -7.17
C ASP A 163 13.86 -16.60 -7.16
N SER A 164 12.62 -16.59 -7.66
CA SER A 164 11.80 -17.81 -7.69
C SER A 164 12.32 -18.92 -8.61
N GLN A 165 13.39 -18.66 -9.38
CA GLN A 165 14.08 -19.61 -10.24
C GLN A 165 15.49 -19.95 -9.71
N ASN A 166 15.79 -19.59 -8.46
CA ASN A 166 17.07 -19.81 -7.79
C ASN A 166 18.27 -19.03 -8.41
N ASN A 167 17.99 -18.01 -9.21
CA ASN A 167 19.00 -17.10 -9.75
C ASN A 167 19.29 -15.98 -8.75
N SER A 168 20.54 -15.52 -8.69
CA SER A 168 20.89 -14.36 -7.86
C SER A 168 20.34 -13.08 -8.48
N ARG A 169 19.75 -12.21 -7.66
CA ARG A 169 19.14 -10.95 -8.11
C ARG A 169 19.23 -9.87 -7.04
N TYR A 170 19.12 -8.60 -7.45
CA TYR A 170 18.95 -7.48 -6.54
C TYR A 170 17.48 -7.35 -6.09
N VAL A 171 17.27 -7.33 -4.78
CA VAL A 171 15.97 -7.26 -4.12
C VAL A 171 15.91 -6.01 -3.24
N TRP A 172 14.82 -5.24 -3.35
CA TRP A 172 14.59 -4.11 -2.48
C TRP A 172 14.06 -4.57 -1.12
N LYS A 173 14.64 -4.05 -0.04
CA LYS A 173 14.14 -4.19 1.34
C LYS A 173 13.65 -2.83 1.84
N PHE A 174 12.44 -2.85 2.37
CA PHE A 174 11.75 -1.69 2.91
C PHE A 174 11.67 -1.86 4.43
N PRO A 175 12.54 -1.17 5.19
CA PRO A 175 12.52 -1.23 6.64
C PRO A 175 11.35 -0.41 7.16
N LEU A 176 10.37 -1.09 7.76
CA LEU A 176 9.11 -0.51 8.21
C LEU A 176 8.98 -0.64 9.71
N ARG A 177 8.41 0.40 10.32
CA ARG A 177 8.02 0.37 11.74
C ARG A 177 6.57 0.77 11.89
N LEU A 178 5.91 0.20 12.89
CA LEU A 178 4.59 0.65 13.32
C LEU A 178 4.67 2.13 13.73
N ILE A 179 3.68 2.90 13.30
CA ILE A 179 3.42 4.22 13.86
C ILE A 179 2.75 3.93 15.21
N GLY A 180 3.45 4.22 16.31
CA GLY A 180 2.84 4.12 17.64
C GLY A 180 1.61 5.02 17.73
N ASP A 181 0.58 4.56 18.43
CA ASP A 181 -0.55 5.38 18.83
C ASP A 181 -0.12 6.43 19.86
#